data_AF-A0A6F9AIC9-F1
#
_entry.id   AF-A0A6F9AIC9-F1
#
_cell.length_a   1.000
_cell.length_b   1.000
_cell.length_c   1.000
_cell.angle_alpha   90.00
_cell.angle_beta   90.00
_cell.angle_gamma   90.00
#
_symmetry.space_group_name_H-M   'P 1'
#
loop_
_entity.id
_entity.type
_entity.pdbx_description
1 polymer ?
#
loop_
_entity_poly.entity_id
_entity_poly.type
_entity_poly.pdbx_seq_one_letter_code
_entity_poly.pdbx_strand_id
1 'polypeptide(L)'
;MALLKSSKIISTVGVHPPLGVLSIRASSWWSEVQMGPPDPILGVSEAYKRDTNPKKMNLGVGAYRDDQGKPYVLSCVRKAEAQIAAKKLDKEYLAIGGLGDFTKACAKLALGDDNEVIKSGRNITVQTISGTGSLRIGANFLVRALFLLPFYRWVVPW
;
A
#
# COMPACT_ATOMS: atom_id res chain seq x y z
N MET A 1 -14.53 37.90 48.76
CA MET A 1 -15.69 38.80 48.83
C MET A 1 -16.91 37.97 48.51
N ALA A 2 -17.79 37.81 49.49
CA ALA A 2 -18.99 36.98 49.44
C ALA A 2 -19.98 37.46 48.37
N LEU A 3 -20.84 36.56 47.90
CA LEU A 3 -22.29 36.80 47.88
C LEU A 3 -23.06 35.51 47.54
N LEU A 4 -23.56 34.87 48.60
CA LEU A 4 -24.74 34.00 48.58
C LEU A 4 -25.99 34.81 48.20
N LYS A 5 -26.91 34.16 47.47
CA LYS A 5 -28.39 34.26 47.51
C LYS A 5 -28.88 33.33 46.37
N SER A 6 -29.88 32.48 46.47
CA SER A 6 -31.02 32.37 47.38
C SER A 6 -31.65 30.99 47.17
N SER A 7 -32.00 30.31 48.26
CA SER A 7 -32.76 29.07 48.26
C SER A 7 -34.25 29.36 48.00
N LYS A 8 -34.85 28.71 47.01
CA LYS A 8 -36.29 28.44 46.98
C LYS A 8 -36.49 26.93 47.03
N ILE A 9 -36.98 26.48 48.19
CA ILE A 9 -37.48 25.13 48.44
C ILE A 9 -38.87 25.07 47.80
N ILE A 10 -39.04 24.19 46.81
CA ILE A 10 -40.36 23.75 46.36
C ILE A 10 -40.43 22.24 46.56
N SER A 11 -41.45 21.86 47.32
CA SER A 11 -41.85 20.53 47.75
C SER A 11 -42.26 19.61 46.61
N THR A 12 -41.71 18.40 46.65
CA THR A 12 -42.22 17.09 46.22
C THR A 12 -43.52 17.05 45.40
N VAL A 13 -43.44 16.62 44.13
CA VAL A 13 -44.35 15.61 43.57
C VAL A 13 -43.54 14.76 42.58
N GLY A 14 -43.52 13.45 42.79
CA GLY A 14 -42.65 12.53 42.06
C GLY A 14 -43.04 12.34 40.60
N VAL A 15 -42.01 12.23 39.75
CA VAL A 15 -41.98 11.37 38.56
C VAL A 15 -40.53 10.90 38.43
N HIS A 16 -40.25 9.64 38.78
CA HIS A 16 -39.00 9.02 38.37
C HIS A 16 -39.02 8.92 36.84
N PRO A 17 -38.06 9.52 36.10
CA PRO A 17 -37.89 9.12 34.72
C PRO A 17 -37.52 7.63 34.76
N PRO A 18 -38.06 6.78 33.87
CA PRO A 18 -37.57 5.41 33.76
C PRO A 18 -36.06 5.53 33.55
N LEU A 19 -35.29 4.72 34.28
CA LEU A 19 -33.86 4.52 34.05
C LEU A 19 -33.71 4.16 32.57
N GLY A 20 -33.51 5.19 31.75
CA GLY A 20 -33.19 5.03 30.35
C GLY A 20 -31.90 4.25 30.36
N VAL A 21 -31.96 3.03 29.84
CA VAL A 21 -30.78 2.25 29.55
C VAL A 21 -29.88 3.17 28.73
N LEU A 22 -28.85 3.72 29.36
CA LEU A 22 -27.80 4.39 28.63
C LEU A 22 -27.25 3.31 27.73
N SER A 23 -27.63 3.35 26.46
CA SER A 23 -26.94 2.60 25.43
C SER A 23 -25.53 3.17 25.44
N ILE A 24 -24.67 2.52 26.23
CA ILE A 24 -23.23 2.61 26.05
C ILE A 24 -23.06 2.02 24.66
N ARG A 25 -23.11 2.89 23.63
CA ARG A 25 -22.59 2.52 22.32
C ARG A 25 -21.16 2.13 22.62
N ALA A 26 -20.90 0.82 22.62
CA ALA A 26 -19.56 0.31 22.74
C ALA A 26 -18.74 1.09 21.70
N SER A 27 -17.78 1.89 22.15
CA SER A 27 -16.85 2.51 21.25
C SER A 27 -16.24 1.39 20.43
N SER A 28 -16.46 1.41 19.12
CA SER A 28 -15.86 0.39 18.27
C SER A 28 -14.34 0.57 18.37
N TRP A 29 -13.57 -0.50 18.23
CA TRP A 29 -12.11 -0.44 18.18
C TRP A 29 -11.59 0.59 17.15
N TRP A 30 -12.44 0.97 16.20
CA TRP A 30 -12.16 1.89 15.10
C TRP A 30 -12.68 3.32 15.34
N SER A 31 -13.28 3.63 16.49
CA SER A 31 -14.00 4.90 16.71
C SER A 31 -13.10 6.14 16.63
N GLU A 32 -11.79 5.98 16.82
CA GLU A 32 -10.80 7.06 16.75
C GLU A 32 -9.94 7.03 15.48
N VAL A 33 -10.17 6.07 14.58
CA VAL A 33 -9.36 5.94 13.38
C VAL A 33 -9.73 7.04 12.39
N GLN A 34 -8.81 8.01 12.25
CA GLN A 34 -8.96 9.11 11.31
C GLN A 34 -8.73 8.64 9.87
N MET A 35 -9.46 9.27 8.95
CA MET A 35 -9.22 9.11 7.51
C MET A 35 -7.80 9.58 7.17
N GLY A 36 -7.05 8.72 6.47
CA GLY A 36 -5.75 9.10 5.93
C GLY A 36 -5.89 10.24 4.90
N PRO A 37 -4.82 11.02 4.69
CA PRO A 37 -4.83 12.08 3.69
C PRO A 37 -5.10 11.47 2.30
N PRO A 38 -5.98 12.09 1.50
CA PRO A 38 -6.29 11.59 0.16
C PRO A 38 -5.06 11.70 -0.75
N ASP A 39 -4.76 10.64 -1.49
CA ASP A 39 -3.69 10.65 -2.49
C ASP A 39 -4.13 11.52 -3.68
N PRO A 40 -3.41 12.61 -4.00
CA PRO A 40 -3.74 13.50 -5.10
C PRO A 40 -3.91 12.77 -6.45
N ILE A 41 -3.17 11.69 -6.70
CA ILE A 41 -3.22 10.97 -7.98
C ILE A 41 -4.48 10.09 -8.11
N LEU A 42 -4.97 9.57 -6.98
CA LEU A 42 -6.20 8.78 -6.94
C LEU A 42 -7.42 9.69 -7.12
N GLY A 43 -7.40 10.88 -6.54
CA GLY A 43 -8.46 11.88 -6.72
C GLY A 43 -8.69 12.25 -8.19
N VAL A 44 -7.62 12.42 -8.97
CA VAL A 44 -7.71 12.69 -10.42
C VAL A 44 -8.35 11.52 -11.17
N SER A 45 -8.00 10.29 -10.81
CA SER A 45 -8.58 9.09 -11.43
C SER A 45 -10.07 8.93 -11.11
N GLU A 46 -10.49 9.28 -9.90
CA GLU A 46 -11.91 9.28 -9.52
C GLU A 46 -12.69 10.36 -10.24
N ALA A 47 -12.16 11.59 -10.31
CA ALA A 47 -12.77 12.68 -11.07
C ALA A 47 -12.94 12.29 -12.54
N TYR A 48 -11.91 11.70 -13.15
CA TYR A 48 -11.97 11.18 -14.52
C TYR A 48 -13.06 10.12 -14.70
N LYS A 49 -13.26 9.22 -13.73
CA LYS A 49 -14.33 8.21 -13.81
C LYS A 49 -15.72 8.84 -13.71
N ARG A 50 -15.90 9.86 -12.87
CA ARG A 50 -17.18 10.57 -12.65
C ARG A 50 -17.57 11.48 -13.82
N ASP A 51 -16.60 11.96 -14.60
CA ASP A 51 -16.86 12.80 -15.77
C ASP A 51 -17.65 12.03 -16.85
N THR A 52 -18.74 12.61 -17.35
CA THR A 52 -19.61 12.04 -18.38
C THR A 52 -19.21 12.46 -19.80
N ASN A 53 -18.25 13.37 -19.96
CA ASN A 53 -17.81 13.85 -21.26
C ASN A 53 -17.21 12.71 -22.10
N PRO A 54 -17.73 12.44 -23.31
CA PRO A 54 -17.21 11.37 -24.18
C PRO A 54 -15.79 11.64 -24.71
N LYS A 55 -15.30 12.88 -24.63
CA LYS A 55 -13.94 13.28 -25.05
C LYS A 55 -12.96 13.43 -23.88
N LYS A 56 -13.29 12.90 -22.69
CA LYS A 56 -12.39 12.95 -21.53
C LYS A 56 -11.09 12.17 -21.78
N MET A 57 -9.99 12.68 -21.26
CA MET A 57 -8.66 12.05 -21.34
C MET A 57 -8.04 11.97 -19.94
N ASN A 58 -7.47 10.81 -19.59
CA ASN A 58 -6.76 10.64 -18.32
C ASN A 58 -5.25 10.78 -18.55
N LEU A 59 -4.67 11.88 -18.08
CA LEU A 59 -3.23 12.15 -18.13
C LEU A 59 -2.55 12.01 -16.75
N GLY A 60 -3.29 11.61 -15.72
CA GLY A 60 -2.77 11.52 -14.35
C GLY A 60 -2.10 10.18 -14.05
N VAL A 61 -2.65 9.07 -14.57
CA VAL A 61 -2.09 7.74 -14.33
C VAL A 61 -0.99 7.44 -15.33
N GLY A 62 0.24 7.20 -14.84
CA GLY A 62 1.39 6.74 -15.63
C GLY A 62 1.27 5.29 -16.11
N ALA A 63 0.13 4.91 -16.69
CA ALA A 63 -0.12 3.58 -17.24
C ALA A 63 -0.25 3.67 -18.76
N TYR A 64 0.49 2.83 -19.47
CA TYR A 64 0.50 2.80 -20.92
C TYR A 64 -0.87 2.37 -21.49
N ARG A 65 -1.32 3.09 -22.51
CA ARG A 65 -2.61 2.89 -23.18
C ARG A 65 -2.43 2.72 -24.68
N ASP A 66 -3.38 2.04 -25.31
CA ASP A 66 -3.47 1.97 -26.78
C ASP A 66 -4.12 3.23 -27.36
N ASP A 67 -4.24 3.27 -28.69
CA ASP A 67 -4.86 4.38 -29.44
C ASP A 67 -6.35 4.60 -29.09
N GLN A 68 -7.00 3.63 -28.44
CA GLN A 68 -8.38 3.73 -27.95
C GLN A 68 -8.45 4.12 -26.46
N GLY A 69 -7.31 4.44 -25.83
CA GLY A 69 -7.23 4.79 -24.41
C GLY A 69 -7.41 3.61 -23.45
N LYS A 70 -7.36 2.36 -23.94
CA LYS A 70 -7.52 1.15 -23.13
C LYS A 70 -6.16 0.67 -22.60
N PRO A 71 -6.13 -0.07 -21.46
CA PRO A 71 -4.87 -0.66 -20.99
C PRO A 71 -4.27 -1.58 -22.05
N TYR A 72 -3.00 -1.35 -22.40
CA TYR A 72 -2.31 -2.15 -23.40
C TYR A 72 -1.40 -3.18 -22.75
N VAL A 73 -1.58 -4.45 -23.11
CA VAL A 73 -0.75 -5.58 -22.67
C VAL A 73 0.15 -6.00 -23.83
N LEU A 74 1.46 -5.98 -23.60
CA LEU A 74 2.46 -6.34 -24.60
C LEU A 74 2.24 -7.76 -25.14
N SER A 75 2.45 -7.95 -26.44
CA SER A 75 2.31 -9.25 -27.10
C SER A 75 3.27 -10.31 -26.54
N CYS A 76 4.48 -9.90 -26.12
CA CYS A 76 5.43 -10.79 -25.45
C CYS A 76 4.94 -11.27 -24.08
N VAL A 77 4.24 -10.42 -23.32
CA VAL A 77 3.65 -10.78 -22.03
C VAL A 77 2.56 -11.83 -22.22
N ARG A 78 1.65 -11.63 -23.18
CA ARG A 78 0.60 -12.62 -23.50
C ARG A 78 1.17 -13.98 -23.90
N LYS A 79 2.25 -13.99 -24.68
CA LYS A 79 2.96 -15.22 -25.06
C LYS A 79 3.58 -15.91 -23.84
N ALA A 80 4.23 -15.15 -22.95
CA ALA A 80 4.82 -15.68 -21.73
C ALA A 80 3.74 -16.27 -20.79
N GLU A 81 2.61 -15.59 -20.61
CA GLU A 81 1.48 -16.10 -19.82
C GLU A 81 0.96 -17.44 -20.35
N ALA A 82 0.76 -17.55 -21.67
CA ALA A 82 0.32 -18.80 -22.29
C ALA A 82 1.34 -19.94 -22.08
N GLN A 83 2.63 -19.66 -22.21
CA GLN A 83 3.70 -20.63 -21.97
C GLN A 83 3.76 -21.08 -20.50
N ILE A 84 3.63 -20.15 -19.55
CA ILE A 84 3.63 -20.46 -18.12
C ILE A 84 2.42 -21.32 -17.76
N ALA A 85 1.23 -20.97 -18.27
CA ALA A 85 0.02 -21.74 -18.05
C ALA A 85 0.11 -23.17 -18.61
N ALA A 86 0.70 -23.34 -19.80
CA ALA A 86 0.90 -24.64 -20.43
C ALA A 86 1.86 -25.55 -19.63
N LYS A 87 2.85 -24.96 -18.93
CA LYS A 87 3.84 -25.70 -18.13
C LYS A 87 3.27 -26.36 -16.87
N LYS A 88 2.08 -25.95 -16.39
CA LYS A 88 1.43 -26.50 -15.19
C LYS A 88 2.39 -26.62 -13.98
N LEU A 89 3.16 -25.56 -13.74
CA LEU A 89 4.12 -25.52 -12.64
C LEU A 89 3.43 -25.69 -11.28
N ASP A 90 4.13 -26.26 -10.31
CA ASP A 90 3.73 -26.19 -8.91
C ASP A 90 3.74 -24.73 -8.40
N LYS A 91 3.08 -24.51 -7.27
CA LYS A 91 2.92 -23.18 -6.66
C LYS A 91 3.61 -23.13 -5.30
N GLU A 92 4.70 -23.86 -5.17
CA GLU A 92 5.48 -23.91 -3.94
C GLU A 92 6.18 -22.57 -3.66
N TYR A 93 6.64 -22.41 -2.42
CA TYR A 93 7.37 -21.23 -2.02
C TYR A 93 8.69 -21.10 -2.79
N LEU A 94 8.96 -19.88 -3.26
CA LEU A 94 10.28 -19.52 -3.77
C LEU A 94 11.28 -19.36 -2.62
N ALA A 95 12.57 -19.45 -2.95
CA ALA A 95 13.64 -19.03 -2.05
C ALA A 95 13.48 -17.55 -1.66
N ILE A 96 14.03 -17.17 -0.51
CA ILE A 96 13.98 -15.78 0.01
C ILE A 96 14.51 -14.76 -1.01
N GLY A 97 15.52 -15.15 -1.80
CA GLY A 97 16.09 -14.32 -2.86
C GLY A 97 15.20 -14.14 -4.11
N GLY A 98 14.10 -14.90 -4.20
CA GLY A 98 13.28 -15.03 -5.39
C GLY A 98 13.74 -16.14 -6.34
N LEU A 99 13.21 -16.11 -7.56
CA LEU A 99 13.57 -17.05 -8.61
C LEU A 99 14.94 -16.68 -9.20
N GLY A 100 15.93 -17.59 -9.11
CA GLY A 100 17.30 -17.31 -9.52
C GLY A 100 17.48 -16.92 -11.00
N ASP A 101 16.68 -17.50 -11.90
CA ASP A 101 16.73 -17.13 -13.32
C ASP A 101 16.13 -15.75 -13.57
N PHE A 102 15.10 -15.38 -12.81
CA PHE A 102 14.51 -14.04 -12.86
C PHE A 102 15.51 -12.99 -12.38
N THR A 103 16.17 -13.20 -11.24
CA THR A 103 17.13 -12.23 -10.69
C THR A 103 18.34 -12.04 -11.62
N LYS A 104 18.86 -13.12 -12.22
CA LYS A 104 19.91 -13.04 -13.25
C LYS A 104 19.48 -12.27 -14.48
N ALA A 105 18.27 -12.53 -15.00
CA ALA A 105 17.73 -11.82 -16.15
C ALA A 105 17.52 -10.32 -15.85
N CYS A 106 17.02 -9.98 -14.65
CA CYS A 106 16.88 -8.60 -14.20
C CYS A 106 18.22 -7.87 -14.10
N ALA A 107 19.26 -8.52 -13.56
CA ALA A 107 20.59 -7.92 -13.47
C ALA A 107 21.15 -7.59 -14.87
N LYS A 108 21.02 -8.52 -15.82
CA LYS A 108 21.43 -8.31 -17.22
C LYS A 108 20.63 -7.19 -17.90
N LEU A 109 19.32 -7.16 -17.70
CA LEU A 109 18.46 -6.11 -18.24
C LEU A 109 18.85 -4.72 -17.72
N ALA A 110 19.20 -4.61 -16.43
CA ALA A 110 19.52 -3.34 -15.79
C ALA A 110 20.95 -2.85 -16.09
N LEU A 111 21.94 -3.76 -16.13
CA LEU A 111 23.36 -3.40 -16.22
C LEU A 111 23.96 -3.64 -17.62
N GLY A 112 23.29 -4.39 -18.48
CA GLY A 112 23.80 -4.89 -19.75
C GLY A 112 24.50 -6.26 -19.61
N ASP A 113 24.45 -7.06 -20.69
CA ASP A 113 24.93 -8.44 -20.70
C ASP A 113 26.43 -8.58 -20.40
N ASP A 114 27.23 -7.59 -20.82
CA ASP A 114 28.70 -7.65 -20.78
C ASP A 114 29.32 -6.80 -19.65
N ASN A 115 28.51 -6.44 -18.66
CA ASN A 115 28.92 -5.54 -17.58
C ASN A 115 29.93 -6.19 -16.61
N GLU A 116 31.01 -5.48 -16.32
CA GLU A 116 32.06 -5.93 -15.41
C GLU A 116 31.55 -6.21 -13.98
N VAL A 117 30.53 -5.49 -13.50
CA VAL A 117 29.91 -5.73 -12.19
C VAL A 117 29.27 -7.12 -12.12
N ILE A 118 28.75 -7.62 -13.25
CA ILE A 118 28.21 -8.98 -13.34
C ILE A 118 29.34 -10.00 -13.39
N LYS A 119 30.33 -9.80 -14.26
CA LYS A 119 31.47 -10.72 -14.45
C LYS A 119 32.31 -10.90 -13.18
N SER A 120 32.56 -9.81 -12.46
CA SER A 120 33.33 -9.79 -11.22
C SER A 120 32.53 -10.18 -9.97
N GLY A 121 31.24 -10.54 -10.10
CA GLY A 121 30.43 -10.99 -8.96
C GLY A 121 30.10 -9.90 -7.94
N ARG A 122 30.17 -8.62 -8.31
CA ARG A 122 29.92 -7.47 -7.42
C ARG A 122 28.46 -7.04 -7.36
N ASN A 123 27.55 -7.79 -7.98
CA ASN A 123 26.11 -7.54 -7.90
C ASN A 123 25.43 -8.55 -6.98
N ILE A 124 24.41 -8.09 -6.25
CA ILE A 124 23.44 -8.93 -5.57
C ILE A 124 22.06 -8.46 -6.01
N THR A 125 21.21 -9.39 -6.47
CA THR A 125 19.85 -9.11 -6.93
C THR A 125 18.88 -9.98 -6.15
N VAL A 126 17.85 -9.35 -5.58
CA VAL A 126 16.78 -10.00 -4.82
C VAL A 126 15.44 -9.59 -5.44
N GLN A 127 14.55 -10.55 -5.65
CA GLN A 127 13.19 -10.27 -6.13
C GLN A 127 12.35 -9.59 -5.06
N THR A 128 11.61 -8.55 -5.43
CA THR A 128 10.73 -7.82 -4.50
C THR A 128 9.38 -7.48 -5.15
N ILE A 129 8.48 -6.85 -4.39
CA ILE A 129 7.17 -6.40 -4.87
C ILE A 129 7.30 -5.06 -5.59
N SER A 130 7.60 -5.13 -6.89
CA SER A 130 7.72 -3.96 -7.77
C SER A 130 8.75 -2.94 -7.25
N GLY A 131 8.73 -1.72 -7.79
CA GLY A 131 9.63 -0.64 -7.39
C GLY A 131 9.48 -0.24 -5.92
N THR A 132 8.25 -0.10 -5.43
CA THR A 132 7.99 0.34 -4.04
C THR A 132 8.53 -0.66 -3.02
N GLY A 133 8.34 -1.97 -3.26
CA GLY A 133 8.92 -3.02 -2.42
C GLY A 133 10.45 -3.04 -2.48
N SER A 134 11.01 -2.81 -3.67
CA SER A 134 12.46 -2.68 -3.87
C SER A 134 13.04 -1.56 -3.02
N LEU A 135 12.44 -0.37 -3.09
CA LEU A 135 12.86 0.81 -2.33
C LEU A 135 12.74 0.58 -0.82
N ARG A 136 11.63 -0.03 -0.37
CA ARG A 136 11.41 -0.33 1.06
C ARG A 136 12.49 -1.25 1.61
N ILE A 137 12.79 -2.35 0.91
CA ILE A 137 13.81 -3.31 1.35
C ILE A 137 15.20 -2.69 1.27
N GLY A 138 15.52 -1.98 0.19
CA GLY A 138 16.80 -1.28 0.02
C GLY A 138 17.04 -0.24 1.12
N ALA A 139 16.06 0.60 1.43
CA ALA A 139 16.17 1.58 2.51
C ALA A 139 16.33 0.91 3.89
N ASN A 140 15.57 -0.16 4.16
CA ASN A 140 15.68 -0.91 5.41
C ASN A 140 17.06 -1.59 5.53
N PHE A 141 17.59 -2.13 4.43
CA PHE A 141 18.94 -2.67 4.38
C PHE A 141 19.99 -1.59 4.68
N LEU A 142 19.90 -0.41 4.05
CA LEU A 142 20.82 0.70 4.30
C LEU A 142 20.80 1.15 5.77
N VAL A 143 19.62 1.29 6.37
CA VAL A 143 19.49 1.64 7.80
C VAL A 143 20.21 0.62 8.69
N ARG A 144 20.04 -0.68 8.40
CA ARG A 144 20.66 -1.76 9.18
C ARG A 144 22.16 -1.90 8.95
N ALA A 145 22.61 -1.72 7.71
CA ALA A 145 24.00 -1.95 7.32
C ALA A 145 24.91 -0.74 7.56
N LEU A 146 24.38 0.48 7.54
CA LEU A 146 25.15 1.73 7.58
C LEU A 146 25.14 2.43 8.95
N PHE A 147 24.75 1.74 10.04
CA PHE A 147 24.75 2.27 11.41
C PHE A 147 23.97 3.59 11.60
N LEU A 148 22.85 3.77 10.90
CA LEU A 148 21.85 4.74 11.35
C LEU A 148 21.06 4.07 12.49
N LEU A 149 21.33 4.53 13.72
CA LEU A 149 20.79 4.11 15.02
C LEU A 149 19.32 3.63 15.03
N PRO A 150 18.92 2.81 16.03
CA PRO A 150 17.91 1.77 15.89
C PRO A 150 16.50 2.36 15.69
N PHE A 151 15.97 2.20 14.48
CA PHE A 151 14.52 2.24 14.30
C PHE A 151 13.95 0.94 14.89
N TYR A 152 13.47 1.04 16.13
CA TYR A 152 12.80 -0.05 16.84
C TYR A 152 11.72 -0.69 15.94
N ARG A 153 11.82 -2.03 15.80
CA ARG A 153 10.74 -3.02 16.01
C ARG A 153 9.44 -2.79 15.21
N TRP A 154 9.00 -3.62 14.26
CA TRP A 154 8.83 -5.07 14.25
C TRP A 154 8.88 -5.59 12.80
N VAL A 155 9.69 -6.61 12.54
CA VAL A 155 9.40 -7.55 11.45
C VAL A 155 9.26 -8.89 12.15
N VAL A 156 8.01 -9.27 12.42
CA VAL A 156 7.69 -10.65 12.81
C VAL A 156 7.89 -11.48 11.55
N PRO A 157 8.79 -12.49 11.54
CA PRO A 157 8.89 -13.41 10.44
C PRO A 157 7.93 -14.57 10.69
N TRP A 158 6.68 -14.42 10.25
CA TRP A 158 5.77 -15.50 9.88
C TRP A 158 4.82 -14.97 8.81
#